data_AF-A0A2S6AMF6-F1
#
_entry.id   AF-A0A2S6AMF6-F1
#
_cell.length_a   1.000
_cell.length_b   1.000
_cell.length_c   1.000
_cell.angle_alpha   90.00
_cell.angle_beta   90.00
_cell.angle_gamma   90.00
#
_symmetry.space_group_name_H-M   'P 1'
#
loop_
_entity.id
_entity.type
_entity.pdbx_description
1 polymer ?
#
loop_
_entity_poly.entity_id
_entity_poly.type
_entity_poly.pdbx_seq_one_letter_code
_entity_poly.pdbx_strand_id
1 'polypeptide(L)'
;MAIEWYWALAQVLMRTGVDADDVFDLVDAWIRGARRVWLRNAVDPATGLKSLVIWGRADDGTPLSVFARRLDRDIEVYGAAYLTADQVAEFEKWEATSNE
;
A
#
# COMPACT_ATOMS: atom_id res chain seq x y z
N MET A 1 -10.33 1.81 15.08
CA MET A 1 -9.64 0.92 14.13
C MET A 1 -8.25 0.77 14.70
N ALA A 2 -7.92 -0.43 15.18
CA ALA A 2 -6.61 -0.70 15.76
C ALA A 2 -5.83 -1.46 14.69
N ILE A 3 -4.76 -0.86 14.19
CA ILE A 3 -3.88 -1.59 13.28
C ILE A 3 -2.97 -2.43 14.17
N GLU A 4 -3.26 -3.72 14.31
CA GLU A 4 -2.36 -4.66 14.97
C GLU A 4 -1.24 -5.01 13.99
N TRP A 5 -0.08 -4.41 14.21
CA TRP A 5 1.10 -4.59 13.36
C TRP A 5 1.85 -5.86 13.76
N TYR A 6 1.88 -6.83 12.86
CA TYR A 6 2.65 -8.05 13.06
C TYR A 6 4.14 -7.78 12.80
N TRP A 7 5.03 -8.08 13.76
CA TRP A 7 6.49 -8.00 13.60
C TRP A 7 7.04 -8.77 12.37
N ALA A 8 6.26 -9.72 11.85
CA ALA A 8 6.56 -10.41 10.59
C ALA A 8 6.52 -9.47 9.37
N LEU A 9 5.72 -8.41 9.39
CA LEU A 9 5.65 -7.42 8.31
C LEU A 9 7.00 -6.73 8.12
N ALA A 10 7.65 -6.29 9.21
CA ALA A 10 8.99 -5.70 9.14
C ALA A 10 10.01 -6.65 8.49
N GLN A 11 9.93 -7.96 8.77
CA GLN A 11 10.81 -8.96 8.14
C GLN A 11 10.51 -9.20 6.66
N VAL A 12 9.24 -9.08 6.24
CA VAL A 12 8.86 -9.16 4.83
C VAL A 12 9.30 -7.91 4.08
N LEU A 13 9.14 -6.73 4.67
CA LEU A 13 9.55 -5.44 4.11
C LEU A 13 11.07 -5.34 3.93
N MET A 14 11.86 -5.87 4.87
CA MET A 14 13.33 -5.94 4.75
C MET A 14 13.81 -6.66 3.46
N ARG A 15 13.02 -7.59 2.91
CA ARG A 15 13.38 -8.27 1.65
C ARG A 15 13.09 -7.43 0.40
N THR A 16 12.26 -6.40 0.54
CA THR A 16 11.82 -5.53 -0.55
C THR A 16 12.59 -4.21 -0.61
N GLY A 17 13.31 -3.87 0.48
CA GLY A 17 14.06 -2.62 0.59
C GLY A 17 13.18 -1.37 0.81
N VAL A 18 11.89 -1.57 1.05
CA VAL A 18 10.96 -0.50 1.43
C VAL A 18 11.07 -0.24 2.93
N ASP A 19 11.14 1.04 3.31
CA ASP A 19 11.14 1.43 4.72
C ASP A 19 9.78 1.11 5.36
N ALA A 20 9.81 0.53 6.56
CA ALA A 20 8.59 0.24 7.30
C ALA A 20 7.89 1.53 7.76
N ASP A 21 8.65 2.59 8.03
CA ASP A 21 8.11 3.89 8.45
C ASP A 21 7.31 4.54 7.30
N ASP A 22 7.82 4.48 6.06
CA ASP A 22 7.09 4.97 4.87
C ASP A 22 5.74 4.26 4.67
N VAL A 23 5.70 2.95 4.91
CA VAL A 23 4.46 2.15 4.83
C VAL A 23 3.51 2.54 5.96
N PHE A 24 4.03 2.74 7.17
CA PHE A 24 3.23 3.15 8.31
C PHE A 24 2.61 4.53 8.09
N ASP A 25 3.40 5.51 7.70
CA ASP A 25 2.97 6.89 7.49
C ASP A 25 1.95 6.98 6.35
N LEU A 26 2.17 6.24 5.26
CA LEU A 26 1.18 6.16 4.18
C LEU A 26 -0.17 5.62 4.68
N VAL A 27 -0.16 4.49 5.40
CA VAL A 27 -1.39 3.81 5.83
C VAL A 27 -2.12 4.61 6.91
N ASP A 28 -1.42 5.17 7.90
CA ASP A 28 -2.01 6.04 8.92
C ASP A 28 -2.60 7.31 8.29
N ALA A 29 -1.86 7.99 7.41
CA ALA A 29 -2.35 9.19 6.74
C ALA A 29 -3.56 8.89 5.84
N TRP A 30 -3.58 7.74 5.16
CA TRP A 30 -4.74 7.30 4.39
C TRP A 30 -5.96 7.05 5.28
N ILE A 31 -5.81 6.29 6.36
CA ILE A 31 -6.89 5.96 7.29
C ILE A 31 -7.49 7.23 7.92
N ARG A 32 -6.66 8.25 8.16
CA ARG A 32 -7.08 9.57 8.65
C ARG A 32 -7.71 10.47 7.58
N GLY A 33 -7.70 10.05 6.31
CA GLY A 33 -8.15 10.86 5.18
C GLY A 33 -7.21 12.02 4.83
N ALA A 34 -6.00 12.05 5.40
CA ALA A 34 -4.98 13.06 5.13
C ALA A 34 -4.18 12.76 3.87
N ARG A 35 -4.20 11.51 3.40
CA ARG A 35 -3.53 11.10 2.17
C ARG A 35 -4.47 10.34 1.24
N ARG A 36 -4.43 10.73 -0.04
CA ARG A 36 -5.15 10.03 -1.09
C ARG A 36 -4.35 8.81 -1.52
N VAL A 37 -5.05 7.71 -1.74
CA VAL A 37 -4.47 6.46 -2.26
C VAL A 37 -5.38 5.88 -3.32
N TRP A 38 -4.78 5.13 -4.24
CA TRP A 38 -5.54 4.34 -5.20
C TRP A 38 -5.71 2.93 -4.67
N LEU A 39 -6.95 2.55 -4.39
CA LEU A 39 -7.31 1.22 -3.95
C LEU A 39 -7.59 0.33 -5.16
N ARG A 40 -6.88 -0.79 -5.23
CA ARG A 40 -7.02 -1.83 -6.25
C ARG A 40 -7.24 -3.17 -5.57
N ASN A 41 -7.95 -4.07 -6.23
CA ASN A 41 -7.99 -5.48 -5.82
C ASN A 41 -7.07 -6.29 -6.73
N ALA A 42 -6.17 -7.07 -6.15
CA ALA A 42 -5.40 -8.07 -6.86
C ALA A 42 -5.85 -9.46 -6.41
N VAL A 43 -5.83 -10.41 -7.33
CA VAL A 43 -6.04 -11.82 -7.02
C VAL A 43 -4.76 -12.53 -7.39
N ASP A 44 -4.14 -13.18 -6.41
CA ASP A 44 -3.01 -14.04 -6.67
C ASP A 44 -3.51 -15.28 -7.45
N PRO A 45 -3.03 -15.51 -8.70
CA PRO A 45 -3.56 -16.57 -9.54
C PRO A 45 -3.13 -17.98 -9.07
N ALA A 46 -2.06 -18.09 -8.27
CA ALA A 46 -1.56 -19.37 -7.78
C ALA A 46 -2.31 -19.86 -6.53
N THR A 47 -2.77 -18.94 -5.70
CA THR A 47 -3.39 -19.23 -4.40
C THR A 47 -4.86 -18.82 -4.32
N GLY A 48 -5.35 -18.02 -5.28
CA GLY A 48 -6.68 -17.43 -5.27
C GLY A 48 -6.86 -16.34 -4.20
N LEU A 49 -5.77 -15.93 -3.53
CA LEU A 49 -5.82 -14.97 -2.44
C LEU A 49 -6.19 -13.59 -2.98
N LYS A 50 -7.23 -13.00 -2.38
CA LYS A 50 -7.69 -11.65 -2.71
C LYS A 50 -6.98 -10.64 -1.83
N SER A 51 -6.30 -9.72 -2.48
CA SER A 51 -5.46 -8.70 -1.86
C SER A 51 -6.02 -7.33 -2.17
N LEU A 52 -6.11 -6.50 -1.15
CA LEU A 52 -6.21 -5.06 -1.32
C LEU A 52 -4.80 -4.53 -1.61
N VAL A 53 -4.65 -3.84 -2.74
CA VAL A 53 -3.42 -3.18 -3.14
C VAL A 53 -3.65 -1.68 -3.04
N ILE A 54 -2.81 -1.01 -2.26
CA ILE A 54 -2.93 0.41 -1.95
C ILE A 54 -1.73 1.09 -2.60
N TRP A 55 -1.97 1.92 -3.60
CA TRP A 55 -0.92 2.75 -4.20
C TRP A 55 -0.99 4.15 -3.63
N GLY A 56 0.17 4.67 -3.22
CA GLY A 56 0.28 6.00 -2.64
C GLY A 56 1.70 6.53 -2.71
N ARG A 57 1.91 7.72 -2.16
CA ARG A 57 3.23 8.33 -2.01
C ARG A 57 3.64 8.34 -0.54
N ALA A 58 4.89 7.96 -0.29
CA ALA A 58 5.57 8.23 0.97
C ALA A 58 5.70 9.75 1.18
N ASP A 59 6.14 10.17 2.36
CA ASP A 59 6.30 11.59 2.69
C ASP A 59 7.35 12.30 1.82
N ASP A 60 8.34 11.56 1.32
CA ASP A 60 9.34 12.04 0.36
C ASP A 60 8.81 12.11 -1.09
N GLY A 61 7.57 11.69 -1.32
CA GLY A 61 6.93 11.63 -2.64
C GLY A 61 7.17 10.31 -3.39
N THR A 62 7.93 9.36 -2.83
CA THR A 62 8.27 8.10 -3.49
C THR A 62 7.00 7.24 -3.65
N PRO A 63 6.69 6.76 -4.88
CA PRO A 63 5.50 5.97 -5.15
C PRO A 63 5.67 4.51 -4.67
N LEU A 64 4.74 4.05 -3.85
CA LEU A 64 4.78 2.73 -3.24
C LEU A 64 3.44 1.99 -3.32
N SER A 65 3.54 0.66 -3.33
CA SER A 65 2.44 -0.29 -3.34
C SER A 65 2.43 -1.05 -2.02
N VAL A 66 1.35 -0.94 -1.25
CA VAL A 66 1.12 -1.73 -0.04
C VAL A 66 0.14 -2.85 -0.33
N PHE A 67 0.49 -4.07 0.07
CA PHE A 67 -0.34 -5.25 -0.05
C PHE A 67 -0.95 -5.57 1.30
N ALA A 68 -2.28 -5.59 1.33
CA ALA A 68 -3.04 -5.82 2.53
C ALA A 68 -4.20 -6.76 2.28
N ARG A 69 -4.73 -7.34 3.36
CA ARG A 69 -5.99 -8.06 3.35
C ARG A 69 -6.91 -7.49 4.41
N ARG A 70 -8.20 -7.53 4.13
CA ARG A 70 -9.22 -7.12 5.10
C ARG A 70 -9.53 -8.27 6.06
N LEU A 71 -9.45 -8.00 7.36
CA LEU A 71 -9.88 -8.88 8.43
C LEU A 71 -11.05 -8.20 9.16
N ASP A 72 -12.28 -8.47 8.71
CA ASP A 72 -13.51 -7.85 9.22
C ASP A 72 -13.50 -6.29 9.17
N ARG A 73 -13.19 -5.63 10.29
CA ARG A 73 -13.07 -4.16 10.43
C ARG A 73 -11.63 -3.67 10.35
N ASP A 74 -10.66 -4.56 10.37
CA ASP A 74 -9.24 -4.23 10.38
C ASP A 74 -8.58 -4.58 9.03
N ILE A 75 -7.41 -3.98 8.82
CA ILE A 75 -6.58 -4.20 7.63
C ILE A 75 -5.27 -4.78 8.13
N GLU A 76 -4.91 -5.96 7.61
CA GLU A 76 -3.61 -6.56 7.85
C GLU A 76 -2.73 -6.29 6.64
N VAL A 77 -1.69 -5.48 6.85
CA VAL A 77 -0.63 -5.27 5.85
C VAL A 77 0.36 -6.43 5.96
N TYR A 78 0.69 -7.04 4.83
CA TYR A 78 1.61 -8.19 4.78
C TYR A 78 2.76 -8.00 3.79
N GLY A 79 2.83 -6.89 3.06
CA GLY A 79 3.98 -6.53 2.25
C GLY A 79 3.86 -5.15 1.62
N ALA A 80 4.98 -4.63 1.13
CA ALA A 80 5.03 -3.44 0.28
C ALA A 80 6.15 -3.54 -0.75
N ALA A 81 6.08 -2.74 -1.80
CA ALA A 81 7.11 -2.62 -2.81
C ALA A 81 7.06 -1.21 -3.42
N TYR A 82 8.20 -0.70 -3.89
CA TYR A 82 8.19 0.48 -4.76
C TYR A 82 7.48 0.16 -6.09
N LEU A 83 6.78 1.14 -6.63
CA LEU A 83 6.14 1.00 -7.94
C LEU A 83 7.21 0.93 -9.04
N THR A 84 7.01 0.04 -10.03
CA THR A 84 7.85 0.01 -11.23
C THR A 84 7.55 1.22 -12.12
N ALA A 85 8.45 1.55 -13.07
CA ALA A 85 8.26 2.71 -13.96
C ALA A 85 6.90 2.73 -14.69
N ASP A 86 6.44 1.58 -15.18
CA ASP A 86 5.13 1.46 -15.83
C ASP A 86 3.97 1.69 -14.86
N GLN A 87 4.11 1.19 -13.63
CA GLN A 87 3.11 1.38 -12.58
C GLN A 87 3.07 2.83 -12.09
N VAL A 88 4.23 3.50 -12.00
CA VAL A 88 4.32 4.93 -11.69
C VAL A 88 3.58 5.74 -12.76
N ALA A 89 3.80 5.46 -14.03
CA ALA A 89 3.09 6.15 -15.12
C ALA A 89 1.57 5.91 -15.08
N GLU A 90 1.12 4.72 -14.69
CA GLU A 90 -0.30 4.43 -14.46
C GLU A 90 -0.84 5.20 -13.24
N PHE A 91 -0.08 5.22 -12.14
CA PHE A 91 -0.43 5.90 -10.91
C PHE A 91 -0.54 7.42 -11.11
N GLU A 92 0.41 8.04 -11.80
CA GLU A 92 0.41 9.48 -12.09
C GLU A 92 -0.78 9.91 -12.95
N LYS A 93 -1.21 9.07 -13.91
CA LYS A 93 -2.44 9.31 -14.68
C LYS A 93 -3.67 9.29 -13.79
N TRP A 94 -3.73 8.36 -12.84
CA TRP A 94 -4.81 8.32 -11.87
C TRP A 94 -4.76 9.56 -10.95
N GLU A 95 -3.57 9.97 -10.48
CA GLU A 95 -3.41 11.18 -9.67
C GLU A 95 -3.91 12.43 -10.41
N ALA A 96 -3.63 12.53 -11.72
CA ALA A 96 -4.06 13.65 -12.56
C ALA A 96 -5.58 13.69 -12.80
N THR A 97 -6.22 12.56 -13.07
CA THR A 97 -7.69 12.48 -13.30
C THR A 97 -8.50 12.59 -12.01
N SER A 98 -7.85 12.33 -10.90
CA SER A 98 -8.42 12.41 -9.56
C SER A 98 -8.56 13.84 -9.03
N ASN A 99 -7.95 14.83 -9.69
CA ASN A 99 -7.91 16.23 -9.24
C ASN A 99 -9.02 17.11 -9.87
N GLU A 100 -9.93 16.51 -10.64
CA GLU A 100 -11.19 17.10 -11.13
C GLU A 100 -12.37 16.70 -10.25
#